data_AF-A0AA35VCS8-F1
#
_entry.id   AF-A0AA35VCS8-F1
#
_cell.length_a   1.000
_cell.length_b   1.000
_cell.length_c   1.000
_cell.angle_alpha   90.00
_cell.angle_beta   90.00
_cell.angle_gamma   90.00
#
_symmetry.space_group_name_H-M   'P 1'
#
loop_
_entity.id
_entity.type
_entity.pdbx_description
1 polymer ?
#
loop_
_entity_poly.entity_id
_entity_poly.type
_entity_poly.pdbx_seq_one_letter_code
_entity_poly.pdbx_strand_id
1 'polypeptide(L)'
;MKDHYSSMDEDPSSKNDALTTTLKNSIQALGRGFDVTSDIRLLYCKGAPGSRLIYLDDQNTKELVFSDDGFVSIPNVPVDVEFSKGERTTEATPVCSFYEMAKYFNMKSNLGGDVPLGSFNAMFNFTGSWQLDAASTKSLAMIGYIVPLFEVRLEITDLVLLQQVKRAVPYSWDPASLASFIENYGTHIVTSATVGGRDVVYIKQHQSSPLSLSDIDNYVKDIGDHRFFDLKGQSSSGPLKYKDKDVTVIFRRRGGDDLEQSHAKWAETVETAPDVINMTFTPIVSLLHGVPGIKYLTRAIDLYLEYKPPIEDLQYFLEFQIPRVLEQVTIGRKPVTGLRLSLEGNKQNRLAIHIQHLVSLPKILQPHWDTHMAIGAPKWQGPEEQDSRWFEPIKWKNFSHVSTAPIEHTETYIGDLSGVHIVTGAQFGVWDFGARSVLHLKLLFSKVPGCTIRRSVWDHSPANLQRLGEDKGDSSSQSGKLAKIVDMTEMSKGPQDVPGHCVGHGSEAESESAHGLLEE
;
A
#
# COMPACT_ATOMS: atom_id res chain seq x y z
N MET A 1 -6.48 48.43 -54.35
CA MET A 1 -5.47 47.60 -53.66
C MET A 1 -6.24 46.47 -53.00
N LYS A 2 -6.22 45.30 -53.62
CA LYS A 2 -6.88 44.08 -53.14
C LYS A 2 -5.78 43.29 -52.44
N ASP A 3 -5.89 43.11 -51.13
CA ASP A 3 -4.94 42.29 -50.38
C ASP A 3 -5.51 40.89 -50.24
N HIS A 4 -4.80 39.94 -50.86
CA HIS A 4 -5.01 38.52 -50.79
C HIS A 4 -4.68 38.01 -49.38
N TYR A 5 -5.67 37.46 -48.66
CA TYR A 5 -5.40 36.52 -47.58
C TYR A 5 -5.07 35.16 -48.21
N SER A 6 -3.79 34.78 -48.15
CA SER A 6 -3.33 33.42 -48.43
C SER A 6 -3.78 32.52 -47.29
N SER A 7 -4.59 31.50 -47.55
CA SER A 7 -4.70 30.37 -46.63
C SER A 7 -3.32 29.71 -46.56
N MET A 8 -2.82 29.53 -45.34
CA MET A 8 -1.70 28.62 -45.09
C MET A 8 -2.28 27.21 -45.19
N ASP A 9 -2.14 26.60 -46.35
CA ASP A 9 -2.28 25.16 -46.50
C ASP A 9 -1.10 24.52 -45.75
N GLU A 10 -1.39 23.82 -44.64
CA GLU A 10 -0.40 22.99 -43.95
C GLU A 10 0.11 21.89 -44.88
N ASP A 11 1.44 21.76 -44.94
CA ASP A 11 2.14 20.77 -45.77
C ASP A 11 1.65 19.35 -45.46
N PRO A 12 1.15 18.58 -46.44
CA PRO A 12 0.72 17.19 -46.23
C PRO A 12 1.80 16.26 -45.66
N SER A 13 3.09 16.65 -45.73
CA SER A 13 4.18 15.90 -45.10
C SER A 13 4.09 15.89 -43.56
N SER A 14 3.64 16.99 -42.93
CA SER A 14 3.60 17.12 -41.47
C SER A 14 2.47 16.31 -40.82
N LYS A 15 1.39 16.06 -41.57
CA LYS A 15 0.21 15.31 -41.10
C LYS A 15 0.53 13.84 -40.82
N ASN A 16 1.35 13.23 -41.67
CA ASN A 16 1.75 11.83 -41.50
C ASN A 16 2.80 11.65 -40.40
N ASP A 17 3.57 12.69 -40.08
CA ASP A 17 4.66 12.61 -39.10
C ASP A 17 4.15 12.42 -37.67
N ALA A 18 3.09 13.12 -37.26
CA ALA A 18 2.53 13.01 -35.91
C ALA A 18 1.94 11.63 -35.64
N LEU A 19 1.09 11.13 -36.54
CA LEU A 19 0.51 9.79 -36.46
C LEU A 19 1.59 8.71 -36.46
N THR A 20 2.56 8.80 -37.38
CA THR A 20 3.69 7.86 -37.45
C THR A 20 4.49 7.86 -36.15
N THR A 21 4.73 9.05 -35.58
CA THR A 21 5.47 9.20 -34.32
C THR A 21 4.71 8.59 -33.15
N THR A 22 3.42 8.88 -33.00
CA THR A 22 2.57 8.33 -31.93
C THR A 22 2.47 6.81 -32.02
N LEU A 23 2.32 6.26 -33.23
CA LEU A 23 2.33 4.81 -33.47
C LEU A 23 3.68 4.17 -33.12
N LYS A 24 4.80 4.74 -33.59
CA LYS A 24 6.14 4.27 -33.23
C LYS A 24 6.33 4.23 -31.72
N ASN A 25 5.96 5.30 -31.01
CA ASN A 25 6.06 5.36 -29.56
C ASN A 25 5.15 4.34 -28.86
N SER A 26 3.97 4.08 -29.42
CA SER A 26 3.03 3.07 -28.91
C SER A 26 3.59 1.65 -29.07
N ILE A 27 4.20 1.33 -30.22
CA ILE A 27 4.88 0.04 -30.46
C ILE A 27 6.06 -0.13 -29.49
N GLN A 28 6.81 0.94 -29.24
CA GLN A 28 7.92 0.94 -28.26
C GLN A 28 7.43 0.84 -26.80
N ALA A 29 6.15 1.08 -26.53
CA ALA A 29 5.54 0.90 -25.21
C ALA A 29 5.14 -0.55 -24.93
N LEU A 30 4.85 -1.34 -25.96
CA LEU A 30 4.46 -2.74 -25.80
C LEU A 30 5.54 -3.55 -25.09
N GLY A 31 5.12 -4.31 -24.07
CA GLY A 31 6.01 -5.11 -23.24
C GLY A 31 6.77 -4.34 -22.15
N ARG A 32 6.58 -3.01 -22.04
CA ARG A 32 7.15 -2.22 -20.94
C ARG A 32 6.31 -2.33 -19.67
N GLY A 33 6.98 -2.11 -18.53
CA GLY A 33 6.32 -1.98 -17.25
C GLY A 33 5.42 -0.76 -17.18
N PHE A 34 4.37 -0.83 -16.38
CA PHE A 34 3.41 0.25 -16.20
C PHE A 34 2.86 0.24 -14.78
N ASP A 35 2.66 1.42 -14.23
CA ASP A 35 1.97 1.61 -12.97
C ASP A 35 0.52 2.00 -13.24
N VAL A 36 -0.40 1.04 -13.12
CA VAL A 36 -1.81 1.26 -13.43
C VAL A 36 -2.52 2.20 -12.45
N THR A 37 -1.85 2.67 -11.39
CA THR A 37 -2.36 3.79 -10.58
C THR A 37 -2.22 5.15 -11.29
N SER A 38 -1.47 5.20 -12.39
CA SER A 38 -1.30 6.36 -13.26
C SER A 38 -2.30 6.38 -14.43
N ASP A 39 -2.48 7.56 -15.03
CA ASP A 39 -3.23 7.72 -16.29
C ASP A 39 -2.52 7.01 -17.46
N ILE A 40 -3.24 6.63 -18.52
CA ILE A 40 -2.77 5.81 -19.65
C ILE A 40 -1.84 6.54 -20.64
N ARG A 41 -1.07 7.54 -20.19
CA ARG A 41 -0.13 8.27 -21.06
C ARG A 41 1.18 7.50 -21.19
N LEU A 42 1.75 7.51 -22.39
CA LEU A 42 3.04 6.84 -22.68
C LEU A 42 4.19 7.31 -21.79
N LEU A 43 4.12 8.53 -21.26
CA LEU A 43 5.12 9.08 -20.33
C LEU A 43 5.21 8.29 -19.00
N TYR A 44 4.17 7.54 -18.64
CA TYR A 44 4.14 6.73 -17.41
C TYR A 44 4.63 5.30 -17.61
N CYS A 45 4.94 4.89 -18.84
CA CYS A 45 5.61 3.63 -19.08
C CYS A 45 6.99 3.63 -18.40
N LYS A 46 7.34 2.51 -17.76
CA LYS A 46 8.59 2.35 -17.00
C LYS A 46 9.78 2.11 -17.93
N GLY A 47 10.97 2.49 -17.44
CA GLY A 47 12.23 2.43 -18.19
C GLY A 47 12.28 3.38 -19.41
N ALA A 48 13.34 3.28 -20.22
CA ALA A 48 13.44 4.03 -21.48
C ALA A 48 12.51 3.45 -22.58
N PRO A 49 12.17 4.19 -23.65
CA PRO A 49 11.50 3.62 -24.82
C PRO A 49 12.24 2.37 -25.33
N GLY A 50 11.51 1.27 -25.58
CA GLY A 50 12.08 -0.01 -25.98
C GLY A 50 12.66 -0.89 -24.85
N SER A 51 12.70 -0.42 -23.60
CA SER A 51 13.14 -1.24 -22.44
C SER A 51 12.06 -2.22 -21.97
N ARG A 52 11.83 -3.26 -22.75
CA ARG A 52 10.79 -4.26 -22.48
C ARG A 52 11.15 -5.13 -21.27
N LEU A 53 10.13 -5.55 -20.54
CA LEU A 53 10.24 -6.52 -19.43
C LEU A 53 10.08 -7.96 -19.92
N ILE A 54 9.54 -8.13 -21.12
CA ILE A 54 9.31 -9.40 -21.79
C ILE A 54 10.31 -9.63 -22.92
N TYR A 55 10.50 -10.89 -23.29
CA TYR A 55 11.14 -11.24 -24.55
C TYR A 55 10.19 -10.95 -25.72
N LEU A 56 10.67 -10.19 -26.70
CA LEU A 56 10.01 -9.95 -27.98
C LEU A 56 11.05 -10.19 -29.07
N ASP A 57 10.70 -10.90 -30.13
CA ASP A 57 11.65 -11.17 -31.21
C ASP A 57 11.86 -9.92 -32.08
N ASP A 58 12.89 -9.14 -31.73
CA ASP A 58 13.31 -7.97 -32.49
C ASP A 58 14.18 -8.31 -33.72
N GLN A 59 14.54 -9.59 -33.92
CA GLN A 59 15.34 -10.00 -35.09
C GLN A 59 14.44 -10.21 -36.32
N ASN A 60 13.27 -10.80 -36.08
CA ASN A 60 12.26 -10.98 -37.12
C ASN A 60 11.28 -9.80 -37.09
N THR A 61 11.46 -8.90 -38.06
CA THR A 61 10.63 -7.70 -38.18
C THR A 61 9.89 -7.66 -39.50
N LYS A 62 8.77 -6.95 -39.51
CA LYS A 62 7.93 -6.65 -40.67
C LYS A 62 7.78 -5.15 -40.83
N GLU A 63 7.42 -4.75 -42.04
CA GLU A 63 6.96 -3.40 -42.32
C GLU A 63 5.46 -3.32 -42.11
N LEU A 64 5.02 -2.35 -41.31
CA LEU A 64 3.61 -2.11 -41.01
C LEU A 64 3.14 -0.96 -41.89
N VAL A 65 2.35 -1.28 -42.91
CA VAL A 65 1.72 -0.31 -43.81
C VAL A 65 0.32 0.01 -43.29
N PHE A 66 0.03 1.29 -43.10
CA PHE A 66 -1.25 1.72 -42.49
C PHE A 66 -2.01 2.78 -43.29
N SER A 67 -1.44 3.26 -44.40
CA SER A 67 -2.16 4.07 -45.38
C SER A 67 -2.60 3.22 -46.56
N ASP A 68 -3.82 3.47 -47.07
CA ASP A 68 -4.41 2.72 -48.20
C ASP A 68 -3.63 2.93 -49.51
N ASP A 69 -2.85 4.00 -49.59
CA ASP A 69 -1.97 4.33 -50.72
C ASP A 69 -0.55 3.72 -50.60
N GLY A 70 -0.23 3.07 -49.48
CA GLY A 70 1.04 2.41 -49.23
C GLY A 70 2.24 3.35 -49.00
N PHE A 71 2.04 4.66 -48.96
CA PHE A 71 3.14 5.63 -48.82
C PHE A 71 3.62 5.82 -47.39
N VAL A 72 2.83 5.43 -46.38
CA VAL A 72 3.18 5.61 -44.96
C VAL A 72 3.28 4.26 -44.27
N SER A 73 4.49 3.95 -43.81
CA SER A 73 4.81 2.70 -43.16
C SER A 73 5.71 2.89 -41.93
N ILE A 74 5.66 1.90 -41.03
CA ILE A 74 6.59 1.78 -39.90
C ILE A 74 7.49 0.58 -40.17
N PRO A 75 8.79 0.79 -40.43
CA PRO A 75 9.73 -0.30 -40.61
C PRO A 75 10.12 -0.91 -39.26
N ASN A 76 10.70 -2.12 -39.30
CA ASN A 76 11.30 -2.80 -38.15
C ASN A 76 10.31 -3.05 -36.99
N VAL A 77 9.06 -3.36 -37.31
CA VAL A 77 8.06 -3.74 -36.30
C VAL A 77 8.20 -5.24 -36.01
N PRO A 78 8.31 -5.68 -34.76
CA PRO A 78 8.37 -7.10 -34.43
C PRO A 78 7.17 -7.87 -34.99
N VAL A 79 7.39 -9.09 -35.49
CA VAL A 79 6.34 -9.90 -36.12
C VAL A 79 5.16 -10.18 -35.19
N ASP A 80 5.43 -10.30 -33.89
CA ASP A 80 4.47 -10.56 -32.81
C ASP A 80 3.57 -9.35 -32.47
N VAL A 81 3.80 -8.20 -33.10
CA VAL A 81 2.94 -7.02 -32.95
C VAL A 81 1.86 -7.05 -34.03
N GLU A 82 0.62 -7.20 -33.62
CA GLU A 82 -0.55 -7.08 -34.47
C GLU A 82 -0.96 -5.61 -34.57
N PHE A 83 -1.55 -5.26 -35.71
CA PHE A 83 -2.03 -3.93 -36.03
C PHE A 83 -3.44 -4.02 -36.60
N SER A 84 -4.36 -3.23 -36.05
CA SER A 84 -5.73 -3.16 -36.54
C SER A 84 -6.22 -1.71 -36.63
N LYS A 85 -7.12 -1.45 -37.58
CA LYS A 85 -7.79 -0.15 -37.73
C LYS A 85 -8.99 -0.10 -36.80
N GLY A 86 -9.16 1.02 -36.11
CA GLY A 86 -10.29 1.24 -35.22
C GLY A 86 -11.54 1.71 -35.97
N GLU A 87 -12.71 1.45 -35.38
CA GLU A 87 -13.98 2.01 -35.84
C GLU A 87 -14.46 3.12 -34.90
N ARG A 88 -14.98 4.21 -35.49
CA ARG A 88 -15.57 5.31 -34.73
C ARG A 88 -16.78 4.79 -33.97
N THR A 89 -16.81 5.07 -32.67
CA THR A 89 -17.87 4.57 -31.79
C THR A 89 -18.32 5.66 -30.83
N THR A 90 -19.60 5.62 -30.50
CA THR A 90 -20.15 6.38 -29.37
C THR A 90 -20.17 5.45 -28.17
N GLU A 91 -19.58 5.90 -27.07
CA GLU A 91 -19.63 5.20 -25.81
C GLU A 91 -20.48 5.97 -24.82
N ALA A 92 -21.42 5.27 -24.20
CA ALA A 92 -22.20 5.79 -23.08
C ALA A 92 -22.33 4.69 -22.03
N THR A 93 -22.31 5.09 -20.77
CA THR A 93 -22.62 4.20 -19.65
C THR A 93 -23.97 4.60 -19.05
N PRO A 94 -24.77 3.63 -18.58
CA PRO A 94 -25.90 3.96 -17.73
C PRO A 94 -25.39 4.64 -16.45
N VAL A 95 -26.24 5.45 -15.83
CA VAL A 95 -25.93 6.02 -14.50
C VAL A 95 -25.70 4.88 -13.52
N CYS A 96 -24.48 4.78 -13.00
CA CYS A 96 -24.06 3.65 -12.18
C CYS A 96 -23.30 4.10 -10.94
N SER A 97 -23.04 3.17 -10.03
CA SER A 97 -22.27 3.41 -8.82
C SER A 97 -20.78 3.64 -9.11
N PHE A 98 -20.06 4.15 -8.11
CA PHE A 98 -18.61 4.31 -8.17
C PHE A 98 -17.88 3.01 -8.56
N TYR A 99 -18.23 1.89 -7.93
CA TYR A 99 -17.60 0.59 -8.15
C TYR A 99 -17.92 0.01 -9.53
N GLU A 100 -19.16 0.17 -10.02
CA GLU A 100 -19.54 -0.29 -11.36
C GLU A 100 -18.77 0.47 -12.45
N MET A 101 -18.62 1.79 -12.30
CA MET A 101 -17.83 2.60 -13.22
C MET A 101 -16.34 2.25 -13.15
N ALA A 102 -15.78 2.06 -11.95
CA ALA A 102 -14.39 1.63 -11.77
C ALA A 102 -14.14 0.27 -12.46
N LYS A 103 -15.06 -0.69 -12.26
CA LYS A 103 -15.03 -2.00 -12.93
C LYS A 103 -15.13 -1.87 -14.45
N TYR A 104 -15.98 -0.99 -14.97
CA TYR A 104 -16.07 -0.71 -16.41
C TYR A 104 -14.73 -0.24 -16.99
N PHE A 105 -14.07 0.71 -16.32
CA PHE A 105 -12.74 1.19 -16.73
C PHE A 105 -11.67 0.09 -16.66
N ASN A 106 -11.66 -0.72 -15.59
CA ASN A 106 -10.73 -1.82 -15.45
C ASN A 106 -10.90 -2.85 -16.57
N MET A 107 -12.14 -3.23 -16.87
CA MET A 107 -12.47 -4.16 -17.96
C MET A 107 -11.98 -3.63 -19.31
N LYS A 108 -12.13 -2.32 -19.56
CA LYS A 108 -11.66 -1.66 -20.79
C LYS A 108 -10.13 -1.70 -20.95
N SER A 109 -9.40 -1.85 -19.84
CA SER A 109 -7.96 -2.03 -19.78
C SER A 109 -7.53 -3.51 -19.65
N ASN A 110 -8.45 -4.46 -19.89
CA ASN A 110 -8.24 -5.90 -19.73
C ASN A 110 -7.86 -6.32 -18.29
N LEU A 111 -8.40 -5.61 -17.30
CA LEU A 111 -8.19 -5.86 -15.87
C LEU A 111 -9.51 -6.25 -15.19
N GLY A 112 -9.39 -7.12 -14.19
CA GLY A 112 -10.52 -7.51 -13.34
C GLY A 112 -10.68 -6.60 -12.11
N GLY A 113 -11.74 -6.85 -11.35
CA GLY A 113 -12.01 -6.16 -10.08
C GLY A 113 -12.58 -4.75 -10.25
N ASP A 114 -12.87 -4.12 -9.12
CA ASP A 114 -13.52 -2.81 -9.00
C ASP A 114 -12.68 -1.79 -8.21
N VAL A 115 -11.43 -2.14 -7.87
CA VAL A 115 -10.47 -1.19 -7.32
C VAL A 115 -10.23 -0.10 -8.36
N PRO A 116 -10.49 1.19 -8.03
CA PRO A 116 -10.37 2.28 -9.00
C PRO A 116 -8.90 2.50 -9.37
N LEU A 117 -8.60 2.57 -10.66
CA LEU A 117 -7.24 2.72 -11.18
C LEU A 117 -6.99 4.13 -11.74
N GLY A 118 -5.76 4.41 -12.14
CA GLY A 118 -5.34 5.75 -12.55
C GLY A 118 -6.09 6.31 -13.75
N SER A 119 -6.46 5.45 -14.70
CA SER A 119 -7.29 5.83 -15.86
C SER A 119 -8.66 6.37 -15.42
N PHE A 120 -9.35 5.66 -14.53
CA PHE A 120 -10.63 6.06 -13.94
C PHE A 120 -10.49 7.34 -13.11
N ASN A 121 -9.49 7.39 -12.21
CA ASN A 121 -9.25 8.54 -11.35
C ASN A 121 -8.98 9.82 -12.14
N ALA A 122 -8.16 9.73 -13.19
CA ALA A 122 -7.82 10.85 -14.05
C ALA A 122 -9.04 11.39 -14.83
N MET A 123 -9.96 10.51 -15.23
CA MET A 123 -11.15 10.93 -15.98
C MET A 123 -12.19 11.64 -15.11
N PHE A 124 -12.37 11.19 -13.86
CA PHE A 124 -13.34 11.77 -12.92
C PHE A 124 -12.76 12.79 -11.92
N ASN A 125 -11.47 13.15 -12.08
CA ASN A 125 -10.73 14.04 -11.18
C ASN A 125 -10.72 13.57 -9.72
N PHE A 126 -10.56 12.27 -9.50
CA PHE A 126 -10.33 11.72 -8.17
C PHE A 126 -8.84 11.78 -7.84
N THR A 127 -8.51 12.35 -6.68
CA THR A 127 -7.13 12.56 -6.20
C THR A 127 -6.96 12.16 -4.74
N GLY A 128 -8.02 11.70 -4.07
CA GLY A 128 -8.03 11.37 -2.65
C GLY A 128 -7.89 9.88 -2.38
N SER A 129 -8.10 9.50 -1.12
CA SER A 129 -8.39 8.12 -0.76
C SER A 129 -9.68 7.72 -1.46
N TRP A 130 -9.61 6.66 -2.26
CA TRP A 130 -10.73 6.26 -3.09
C TRP A 130 -11.96 5.84 -2.27
N GLN A 131 -11.77 5.41 -1.02
CA GLN A 131 -12.87 5.11 -0.09
C GLN A 131 -13.70 6.37 0.25
N LEU A 132 -13.03 7.52 0.40
CA LEU A 132 -13.71 8.81 0.61
C LEU A 132 -14.35 9.31 -0.69
N ASP A 133 -13.68 9.14 -1.81
CA ASP A 133 -14.23 9.46 -3.13
C ASP A 133 -15.49 8.63 -3.42
N ALA A 134 -15.47 7.34 -3.09
CA ALA A 134 -16.63 6.46 -3.20
C ALA A 134 -17.75 6.88 -2.25
N ALA A 135 -17.45 7.17 -0.98
CA ALA A 135 -18.45 7.59 0.01
C ALA A 135 -19.11 8.94 -0.31
N SER A 136 -18.39 9.83 -1.00
CA SER A 136 -18.90 11.14 -1.43
C SER A 136 -19.57 11.13 -2.81
N THR A 137 -19.50 10.01 -3.55
CA THR A 137 -20.06 9.88 -4.89
C THR A 137 -21.37 9.09 -4.86
N LYS A 138 -22.46 9.72 -5.29
CA LYS A 138 -23.78 9.09 -5.40
C LYS A 138 -23.88 8.21 -6.64
N SER A 139 -23.47 8.75 -7.78
CA SER A 139 -23.48 8.06 -9.06
C SER A 139 -22.52 8.70 -10.05
N LEU A 140 -22.14 7.93 -11.06
CA LEU A 140 -21.27 8.34 -12.16
C LEU A 140 -21.93 7.99 -13.48
N ALA A 141 -21.64 8.78 -14.51
CA ALA A 141 -22.03 8.49 -15.88
C ALA A 141 -21.00 9.07 -16.86
N MET A 142 -20.94 8.50 -18.06
CA MET A 142 -20.16 9.08 -19.15
C MET A 142 -20.89 8.95 -20.48
N ILE A 143 -20.65 9.92 -21.34
CA ILE A 143 -21.02 9.88 -22.75
C ILE A 143 -19.91 10.50 -23.57
N GLY A 144 -19.48 9.84 -24.63
CA GLY A 144 -18.36 10.30 -25.41
C GLY A 144 -18.26 9.67 -26.79
N TYR A 145 -17.51 10.34 -27.65
CA TYR A 145 -17.19 9.90 -28.99
C TYR A 145 -15.73 9.51 -29.05
N ILE A 146 -15.50 8.27 -29.46
CA ILE A 146 -14.18 7.67 -29.57
C ILE A 146 -13.88 7.51 -31.05
N VAL A 147 -12.74 8.05 -31.47
CA VAL A 147 -12.20 8.00 -32.83
C VAL A 147 -10.90 7.21 -32.76
N PRO A 148 -10.95 5.87 -32.57
CA PRO A 148 -9.75 5.07 -32.65
C PRO A 148 -9.29 5.02 -34.10
N LEU A 149 -8.04 5.40 -34.36
CA LEU A 149 -7.45 5.25 -35.68
C LEU A 149 -6.88 3.86 -35.81
N PHE A 150 -6.05 3.47 -34.84
CA PHE A 150 -5.35 2.19 -34.86
C PHE A 150 -5.11 1.63 -33.47
N GLU A 151 -5.08 0.30 -33.36
CA GLU A 151 -4.60 -0.41 -32.18
C GLU A 151 -3.38 -1.24 -32.55
N VAL A 152 -2.32 -1.11 -31.75
CA VAL A 152 -1.16 -1.99 -31.76
C VAL A 152 -1.21 -2.89 -30.54
N ARG A 153 -1.02 -4.20 -30.72
CA ARG A 153 -1.11 -5.18 -29.62
C ARG A 153 -0.12 -6.31 -29.77
N LEU A 154 0.24 -6.93 -28.64
CA LEU A 154 1.04 -8.14 -28.62
C LEU A 154 0.15 -9.37 -28.88
N GLU A 155 0.47 -10.14 -29.92
CA GLU A 155 -0.18 -11.41 -30.24
C GLU A 155 0.72 -12.58 -29.83
N ILE A 156 1.02 -12.64 -28.53
CA ILE A 156 1.89 -13.68 -27.95
C ILE A 156 1.05 -14.50 -26.98
N THR A 157 0.96 -15.81 -27.23
CA THR A 157 0.21 -16.74 -26.37
C THR A 157 0.83 -16.90 -24.99
N ASP A 158 2.18 -16.95 -24.93
CA ASP A 158 2.93 -17.18 -23.70
C ASP A 158 3.96 -16.06 -23.49
N LEU A 159 3.54 -14.95 -22.88
CA LEU A 159 4.44 -13.85 -22.54
C LEU A 159 5.51 -14.32 -21.54
N VAL A 160 6.79 -14.19 -21.91
CA VAL A 160 7.92 -14.59 -21.05
C VAL A 160 8.67 -13.37 -20.55
N LEU A 161 8.69 -13.17 -19.22
CA LEU A 161 9.51 -12.16 -18.57
C LEU A 161 11.01 -12.45 -18.75
N LEU A 162 11.78 -11.38 -19.00
CA LEU A 162 13.24 -11.43 -19.03
C LEU A 162 13.79 -11.93 -17.69
N GLN A 163 14.88 -12.71 -17.77
CA GLN A 163 15.48 -13.35 -16.58
C GLN A 163 15.93 -12.34 -15.52
N GLN A 164 16.33 -11.13 -15.93
CA GLN A 164 16.71 -10.05 -15.03
C GLN A 164 15.54 -9.58 -14.15
N VAL A 165 14.32 -9.52 -14.71
CA VAL A 165 13.11 -9.13 -13.97
C VAL A 165 12.76 -10.23 -12.96
N LYS A 166 12.83 -11.51 -13.37
CA LYS A 166 12.63 -12.66 -12.48
C LYS A 166 13.61 -12.65 -11.30
N ARG A 167 14.88 -12.31 -11.55
CA ARG A 167 15.93 -12.22 -10.51
C ARG A 167 15.76 -11.03 -9.56
N ALA A 168 15.05 -9.98 -9.99
CA ALA A 168 14.79 -8.80 -9.18
C ALA A 168 13.67 -9.00 -8.15
N VAL A 169 12.90 -10.10 -8.23
CA VAL A 169 11.83 -10.41 -7.28
C VAL A 169 12.42 -10.67 -5.88
N PRO A 170 12.00 -9.93 -4.84
CA PRO A 170 12.48 -10.15 -3.48
C PRO A 170 12.05 -11.51 -2.92
N TYR A 171 12.98 -12.20 -2.25
CA TYR A 171 12.74 -13.54 -1.66
C TYR A 171 11.98 -13.51 -0.32
N SER A 172 11.88 -12.35 0.31
CA SER A 172 11.23 -12.12 1.61
C SER A 172 10.40 -10.83 1.58
N TRP A 173 9.65 -10.56 2.65
CA TRP A 173 9.03 -9.25 2.83
C TRP A 173 10.09 -8.21 3.23
N ASP A 174 10.79 -7.68 2.23
CA ASP A 174 11.70 -6.54 2.37
C ASP A 174 11.05 -5.28 1.77
N PRO A 175 10.51 -4.36 2.59
CA PRO A 175 9.76 -3.19 2.11
C PRO A 175 10.52 -2.33 1.08
N ALA A 176 11.83 -2.16 1.26
CA ALA A 176 12.65 -1.35 0.37
C ALA A 176 12.79 -2.00 -1.02
N SER A 177 13.15 -3.29 -1.07
CA SER A 177 13.26 -4.01 -2.36
C SER A 177 11.91 -4.17 -3.05
N LEU A 178 10.81 -4.36 -2.31
CA LEU A 178 9.46 -4.46 -2.86
C LEU A 178 9.00 -3.12 -3.47
N ALA A 179 9.19 -2.02 -2.75
CA ALA A 179 8.89 -0.69 -3.26
C ALA A 179 9.75 -0.37 -4.49
N SER A 180 11.05 -0.66 -4.43
CA SER A 180 11.97 -0.46 -5.56
C SER A 180 11.58 -1.31 -6.78
N PHE A 181 11.09 -2.53 -6.60
CA PHE A 181 10.59 -3.34 -7.70
C PHE A 181 9.39 -2.67 -8.39
N ILE A 182 8.40 -2.23 -7.61
CA ILE A 182 7.19 -1.57 -8.13
C ILE A 182 7.55 -0.25 -8.82
N GLU A 183 8.46 0.53 -8.23
CA GLU A 183 8.93 1.78 -8.81
C GLU A 183 9.60 1.57 -10.17
N ASN A 184 10.49 0.58 -10.29
CA ASN A 184 11.30 0.33 -11.48
C ASN A 184 10.56 -0.43 -12.59
N TYR A 185 9.73 -1.43 -12.22
CA TYR A 185 9.08 -2.32 -13.18
C TYR A 185 7.57 -2.06 -13.30
N GLY A 186 6.98 -1.28 -12.40
CA GLY A 186 5.54 -1.08 -12.35
C GLY A 186 4.80 -2.28 -11.75
N THR A 187 3.48 -2.27 -11.90
CA THR A 187 2.58 -3.31 -11.41
C THR A 187 2.09 -4.22 -12.53
N HIS A 188 2.05 -3.71 -13.76
CA HIS A 188 1.55 -4.41 -14.93
C HIS A 188 2.47 -4.20 -16.14
N ILE A 189 2.22 -4.94 -17.21
CA ILE A 189 2.90 -4.84 -18.50
C ILE A 189 1.92 -4.36 -19.55
N VAL A 190 2.34 -3.41 -20.40
CA VAL A 190 1.52 -2.92 -21.52
C VAL A 190 1.40 -4.00 -22.59
N THR A 191 0.16 -4.38 -22.94
CA THR A 191 -0.13 -5.39 -23.97
C THR A 191 -0.74 -4.83 -25.24
N SER A 192 -1.46 -3.71 -25.15
CA SER A 192 -1.91 -2.96 -26.32
C SER A 192 -1.98 -1.46 -26.04
N ALA A 193 -1.94 -0.67 -27.10
CA ALA A 193 -2.18 0.76 -27.08
C ALA A 193 -3.03 1.16 -28.30
N THR A 194 -4.11 1.89 -28.04
CA THR A 194 -5.00 2.43 -29.07
C THR A 194 -4.67 3.90 -29.29
N VAL A 195 -4.33 4.25 -30.53
CA VAL A 195 -3.99 5.60 -30.99
C VAL A 195 -5.20 6.21 -31.70
N GLY A 196 -5.52 7.46 -31.37
CA GLY A 196 -6.60 8.20 -32.00
C GLY A 196 -7.02 9.40 -31.18
N GLY A 197 -8.33 9.62 -31.11
CA GLY A 197 -8.96 10.73 -30.40
C GLY A 197 -10.15 10.28 -29.55
N ARG A 198 -10.41 10.97 -28.45
CA ARG A 198 -11.67 10.85 -27.70
C ARG A 198 -12.13 12.20 -27.17
N ASP A 199 -13.43 12.44 -27.22
CA ASP A 199 -14.11 13.61 -26.64
C ASP A 199 -15.23 13.08 -25.74
N VAL A 200 -15.03 13.14 -24.43
CA VAL A 200 -15.89 12.48 -23.46
C VAL A 200 -16.32 13.46 -22.37
N VAL A 201 -17.60 13.41 -22.03
CA VAL A 201 -18.19 14.11 -20.89
C VAL A 201 -18.38 13.12 -19.76
N TYR A 202 -17.71 13.38 -18.65
CA TYR A 202 -17.85 12.62 -17.41
C TYR A 202 -18.71 13.40 -16.42
N ILE A 203 -19.71 12.73 -15.85
CA ILE A 203 -20.64 13.32 -14.89
C ILE A 203 -20.46 12.62 -13.55
N LYS A 204 -20.21 13.42 -12.51
CA LYS A 204 -20.13 12.98 -11.12
C LYS A 204 -21.25 13.61 -10.32
N GLN A 205 -22.18 12.77 -9.85
CA GLN A 205 -23.21 13.17 -8.90
C GLN A 205 -22.67 12.98 -7.47
N HIS A 206 -22.62 14.05 -6.68
CA HIS A 206 -22.19 13.97 -5.29
C HIS A 206 -23.32 13.45 -4.40
N GLN A 207 -22.95 12.87 -3.25
CA GLN A 207 -23.88 12.27 -2.28
C GLN A 207 -24.96 13.26 -1.78
N SER A 208 -24.64 14.55 -1.71
CA SER A 208 -25.55 15.62 -1.31
C SER A 208 -26.57 16.02 -2.40
N SER A 209 -26.38 15.57 -3.64
CA SER A 209 -27.24 15.96 -4.76
C SER A 209 -28.70 15.51 -4.55
N PRO A 210 -29.68 16.42 -4.68
CA PRO A 210 -31.10 16.10 -4.54
C PRO A 210 -31.69 15.38 -5.76
N LEU A 211 -30.90 15.26 -6.85
CA LEU A 211 -31.37 14.69 -8.12
C LEU A 211 -31.55 13.16 -8.03
N SER A 212 -32.55 12.66 -8.74
CA SER A 212 -32.74 11.23 -8.95
C SER A 212 -31.78 10.69 -10.02
N LEU A 213 -31.64 9.37 -10.12
CA LEU A 213 -30.84 8.74 -11.18
C LEU A 213 -31.40 9.05 -12.57
N SER A 214 -32.73 9.11 -12.72
CA SER A 214 -33.38 9.48 -13.98
C SER A 214 -33.13 10.93 -14.38
N ASP A 215 -33.02 11.85 -13.41
CA ASP A 215 -32.63 13.24 -13.70
C ASP A 215 -31.21 13.31 -14.26
N ILE A 216 -30.29 12.49 -13.72
CA ILE A 216 -28.91 12.40 -14.21
C ILE A 216 -28.88 11.76 -15.59
N ASP A 217 -29.65 10.71 -15.83
CA ASP A 217 -29.71 10.03 -17.13
C ASP A 217 -30.19 10.97 -18.24
N ASN A 218 -31.29 11.70 -17.99
CA ASN A 218 -31.76 12.74 -18.89
C ASN A 218 -30.70 13.82 -19.11
N TYR A 219 -30.00 14.22 -18.03
CA TYR A 219 -28.94 15.22 -18.15
C TYR A 219 -27.74 14.76 -18.99
N VAL A 220 -27.32 13.50 -18.86
CA VAL A 220 -26.25 12.88 -19.69
C VAL A 220 -26.66 12.93 -21.16
N LYS A 221 -27.93 12.63 -21.46
CA LYS A 221 -28.45 12.68 -22.82
C LYS A 221 -28.46 14.11 -23.37
N ASP A 222 -29.03 15.06 -22.63
CA ASP A 222 -29.14 16.46 -23.06
C ASP A 222 -27.76 17.08 -23.32
N ILE A 223 -26.78 16.81 -22.45
CA ILE A 223 -25.42 17.34 -22.62
C ILE A 223 -24.68 16.66 -23.77
N GLY A 224 -24.91 15.37 -23.99
CA GLY A 224 -24.37 14.63 -25.13
C GLY A 224 -24.93 15.17 -26.44
N ASP A 225 -26.24 15.37 -26.50
CA ASP A 225 -26.93 15.96 -27.64
C ASP A 225 -26.36 17.34 -27.95
N HIS A 226 -26.26 18.23 -26.96
CA HIS A 226 -25.68 19.55 -27.16
C HIS A 226 -24.19 19.52 -27.54
N ARG A 227 -23.40 18.58 -27.02
CA ARG A 227 -21.95 18.54 -27.26
C ARG A 227 -21.60 17.96 -28.62
N PHE A 228 -22.29 16.91 -29.02
CA PHE A 228 -21.90 16.08 -30.16
C PHE A 228 -22.81 16.25 -31.38
N PHE A 229 -24.06 16.67 -31.18
CA PHE A 229 -25.02 16.91 -32.25
C PHE A 229 -25.37 18.39 -32.31
N ASP A 230 -24.91 19.07 -33.36
CA ASP A 230 -25.07 20.51 -33.56
C ASP A 230 -26.55 20.83 -33.90
N LEU A 231 -27.47 20.66 -32.93
CA LEU A 231 -28.89 20.96 -33.03
C LEU A 231 -29.08 22.48 -33.07
N LYS A 232 -28.78 23.07 -34.23
CA LYS A 232 -29.13 24.44 -34.57
C LYS A 232 -30.65 24.59 -34.52
N GLY A 233 -31.19 25.09 -33.41
CA GLY A 233 -32.55 25.65 -33.41
C GLY A 233 -33.51 25.26 -32.29
N GLN A 234 -33.07 24.73 -31.15
CA GLN A 234 -33.93 24.78 -29.95
C GLN A 234 -33.55 25.96 -29.06
N SER A 235 -34.52 26.86 -28.90
CA SER A 235 -34.54 27.93 -27.92
C SER A 235 -34.09 27.41 -26.57
N SER A 236 -32.99 27.98 -26.09
CA SER A 236 -32.38 27.76 -24.79
C SER A 236 -33.41 27.70 -23.65
N SER A 237 -33.73 26.50 -23.16
CA SER A 237 -33.50 26.30 -21.74
C SER A 237 -31.98 26.30 -21.62
N GLY A 238 -31.39 27.41 -21.15
CA GLY A 238 -29.92 27.54 -20.97
C GLY A 238 -29.35 26.36 -20.19
N PRO A 239 -28.01 26.21 -20.09
CA PRO A 239 -27.37 25.08 -19.42
C PRO A 239 -28.11 24.82 -18.11
N LEU A 240 -28.87 23.73 -18.08
CA LEU A 240 -29.79 23.44 -17.00
C LEU A 240 -29.02 23.63 -15.69
N LYS A 241 -29.60 24.38 -14.74
CA LYS A 241 -29.00 24.79 -13.46
C LYS A 241 -28.66 23.57 -12.59
N TYR A 242 -27.63 22.81 -12.97
CA TYR A 242 -27.16 21.61 -12.28
C TYR A 242 -25.87 21.86 -11.51
N LYS A 243 -25.14 22.94 -11.83
CA LYS A 243 -24.01 23.40 -11.01
C LYS A 243 -24.44 23.68 -9.57
N ASP A 244 -25.67 24.15 -9.36
CA ASP A 244 -26.25 24.42 -8.04
C ASP A 244 -26.89 23.17 -7.39
N LYS A 245 -26.72 21.98 -7.96
CA LYS A 245 -27.33 20.72 -7.50
C LYS A 245 -26.31 19.63 -7.16
N ASP A 246 -25.10 20.03 -6.82
CA ASP A 246 -23.99 19.14 -6.47
C ASP A 246 -23.72 18.06 -7.54
N VAL A 247 -23.62 18.52 -8.79
CA VAL A 247 -23.18 17.71 -9.93
C VAL A 247 -21.94 18.36 -10.53
N THR A 248 -20.89 17.56 -10.72
CA THR A 248 -19.67 17.99 -11.42
C THR A 248 -19.67 17.41 -12.83
N VAL A 249 -19.41 18.27 -13.81
CA VAL A 249 -19.30 17.92 -15.22
C VAL A 249 -17.87 18.16 -15.66
N ILE A 250 -17.26 17.15 -16.27
CA ILE A 250 -15.86 17.15 -16.65
C ILE A 250 -15.78 16.83 -18.14
N PHE A 251 -15.30 17.80 -18.92
CA PHE A 251 -15.02 17.60 -20.34
C PHE A 251 -13.57 17.16 -20.49
N ARG A 252 -13.35 16.04 -21.15
CA ARG A 252 -12.01 15.51 -21.41
C ARG A 252 -11.86 15.17 -22.88
N ARG A 253 -10.92 15.84 -23.53
CA ARG A 253 -10.37 15.43 -24.81
C ARG A 253 -9.00 14.81 -24.66
N ARG A 254 -8.68 13.92 -25.58
CA ARG A 254 -7.34 13.37 -25.78
C ARG A 254 -7.20 13.01 -27.25
N GLY A 255 -6.12 13.47 -27.88
CA GLY A 255 -5.95 13.42 -29.34
C GLY A 255 -6.84 14.44 -30.06
N GLY A 256 -6.40 14.86 -31.24
CA GLY A 256 -6.95 16.02 -31.97
C GLY A 256 -6.50 17.36 -31.38
N ASP A 257 -6.89 18.43 -32.06
CA ASP A 257 -6.61 19.80 -31.63
C ASP A 257 -7.57 20.26 -30.52
N ASP A 258 -7.05 20.40 -29.30
CA ASP A 258 -7.81 20.84 -28.13
C ASP A 258 -8.38 22.27 -28.26
N LEU A 259 -7.88 23.09 -29.20
CA LEU A 259 -8.38 24.46 -29.43
C LEU A 259 -9.70 24.48 -30.23
N GLU A 260 -9.97 23.45 -31.04
CA GLU A 260 -11.15 23.41 -31.92
C GLU A 260 -12.44 23.16 -31.12
N GLN A 261 -13.34 24.14 -31.06
CA GLN A 261 -14.52 24.04 -30.19
C GLN A 261 -15.58 23.06 -30.72
N SER A 262 -15.74 22.98 -32.05
CA SER A 262 -16.72 22.11 -32.69
C SER A 262 -16.29 20.64 -32.57
N HIS A 263 -17.20 19.77 -32.14
CA HIS A 263 -16.92 18.34 -32.08
C HIS A 263 -16.61 17.75 -33.46
N ALA A 264 -17.43 18.08 -34.47
CA ALA A 264 -17.27 17.56 -35.83
C ALA A 264 -15.90 17.94 -36.43
N LYS A 265 -15.50 19.22 -36.29
CA LYS A 265 -14.18 19.68 -36.75
C LYS A 265 -13.04 19.08 -35.94
N TRP A 266 -13.18 18.96 -34.62
CA TRP A 266 -12.18 18.29 -33.78
C TRP A 266 -11.97 16.84 -34.21
N ALA A 267 -13.04 16.11 -34.57
CA ALA A 267 -12.92 14.73 -35.02
C ALA A 267 -12.10 14.59 -36.32
N GLU A 268 -12.07 15.62 -37.17
CA GLU A 268 -11.24 15.68 -38.38
C GLU A 268 -9.75 15.94 -38.06
N THR A 269 -9.44 16.62 -36.95
CA THR A 269 -8.06 16.87 -36.53
C THR A 269 -7.41 15.69 -35.81
N VAL A 270 -8.17 14.65 -35.46
CA VAL A 270 -7.64 13.44 -34.81
C VAL A 270 -6.59 12.74 -35.67
N GLU A 271 -6.77 12.72 -36.99
CA GLU A 271 -5.80 12.09 -37.91
C GLU A 271 -4.45 12.81 -37.92
N THR A 272 -4.44 14.13 -37.74
CA THR A 272 -3.22 14.96 -37.78
C THR A 272 -2.57 15.16 -36.42
N ALA A 273 -3.31 14.98 -35.32
CA ALA A 273 -2.80 15.13 -33.96
C ALA A 273 -3.25 13.98 -33.02
N PRO A 274 -3.03 12.70 -33.36
CA PRO A 274 -3.52 11.60 -32.53
C PRO A 274 -2.70 11.41 -31.26
N ASP A 275 -3.35 10.87 -30.23
CA ASP A 275 -2.72 10.49 -28.95
C ASP A 275 -3.20 9.09 -28.52
N VAL A 276 -2.62 8.54 -27.46
CA VAL A 276 -3.03 7.23 -26.91
C VAL A 276 -4.30 7.38 -26.07
N ILE A 277 -5.39 6.80 -26.56
CA ILE A 277 -6.73 6.94 -25.96
C ILE A 277 -7.17 5.73 -25.15
N ASN A 278 -6.51 4.58 -25.30
CA ASN A 278 -6.70 3.39 -24.49
C ASN A 278 -5.40 2.56 -24.39
N MET A 279 -5.25 1.81 -23.31
CA MET A 279 -4.20 0.81 -23.13
C MET A 279 -4.78 -0.43 -22.43
N THR A 280 -4.27 -1.61 -22.80
CA THR A 280 -4.54 -2.85 -22.08
C THR A 280 -3.29 -3.35 -21.39
N PHE A 281 -3.49 -4.12 -20.32
CA PHE A 281 -2.39 -4.58 -19.48
C PHE A 281 -2.51 -6.04 -19.06
N THR A 282 -1.38 -6.60 -18.64
CA THR A 282 -1.27 -7.90 -17.95
C THR A 282 -0.55 -7.72 -16.61
N PRO A 283 -1.06 -8.24 -15.47
CA PRO A 283 -0.38 -8.12 -14.19
C PRO A 283 1.01 -8.77 -14.23
N ILE A 284 2.06 -8.07 -13.79
CA ILE A 284 3.44 -8.60 -13.89
C ILE A 284 3.61 -9.91 -13.11
N VAL A 285 2.89 -10.04 -11.99
CA VAL A 285 2.89 -11.23 -11.13
C VAL A 285 2.29 -12.46 -11.81
N SER A 286 1.40 -12.28 -12.79
CA SER A 286 0.84 -13.41 -13.55
C SER A 286 1.91 -14.16 -14.37
N LEU A 287 3.00 -13.47 -14.73
CA LEU A 287 4.11 -14.01 -15.52
C LEU A 287 5.29 -14.51 -14.66
N LEU A 288 5.16 -14.47 -13.33
CA LEU A 288 6.20 -14.86 -12.37
C LEU A 288 5.97 -16.24 -11.75
N HIS A 289 5.12 -17.08 -12.35
CA HIS A 289 4.83 -18.41 -11.83
C HIS A 289 6.12 -19.21 -11.57
N GLY A 290 6.23 -19.81 -10.37
CA GLY A 290 7.40 -20.58 -9.95
C GLY A 290 8.61 -19.75 -9.48
N VAL A 291 8.56 -18.42 -9.51
CA VAL A 291 9.63 -17.56 -8.97
C VAL A 291 9.52 -17.50 -7.44
N PRO A 292 10.58 -17.85 -6.69
CA PRO A 292 10.57 -17.73 -5.23
C PRO A 292 10.30 -16.28 -4.79
N GLY A 293 9.51 -16.11 -3.72
CA GLY A 293 9.18 -14.78 -3.19
C GLY A 293 8.02 -14.05 -3.87
N ILE A 294 7.45 -14.59 -4.97
CA ILE A 294 6.30 -14.01 -5.68
C ILE A 294 5.13 -13.62 -4.75
N LYS A 295 4.87 -14.41 -3.70
CA LYS A 295 3.79 -14.14 -2.73
C LYS A 295 3.96 -12.78 -2.03
N TYR A 296 5.20 -12.37 -1.75
CA TYR A 296 5.49 -11.09 -1.10
C TYR A 296 5.29 -9.94 -2.08
N LEU A 297 5.77 -10.09 -3.32
CA LEU A 297 5.56 -9.10 -4.37
C LEU A 297 4.08 -8.93 -4.73
N THR A 298 3.34 -10.03 -4.88
CA THR A 298 1.89 -10.02 -5.12
C THR A 298 1.18 -9.25 -4.02
N ARG A 299 1.45 -9.58 -2.77
CA ARG A 299 0.84 -8.89 -1.63
C ARG A 299 1.23 -7.40 -1.56
N ALA A 300 2.47 -7.04 -1.89
CA ALA A 300 2.90 -5.64 -1.93
C ALA A 300 2.21 -4.85 -3.04
N ILE A 301 2.05 -5.44 -4.23
CA ILE A 301 1.30 -4.83 -5.35
C ILE A 301 -0.17 -4.68 -4.98
N ASP A 302 -0.81 -5.71 -4.40
CA ASP A 302 -2.22 -5.62 -3.98
C ASP A 302 -2.42 -4.47 -2.99
N LEU A 303 -1.55 -4.38 -1.98
CA LEU A 303 -1.55 -3.30 -0.99
C LEU A 303 -1.30 -1.93 -1.65
N TYR A 304 -0.38 -1.85 -2.61
CA TYR A 304 -0.12 -0.62 -3.34
C TYR A 304 -1.32 -0.18 -4.19
N LEU A 305 -1.97 -1.09 -4.91
CA LEU A 305 -3.15 -0.79 -5.72
C LEU A 305 -4.36 -0.44 -4.86
N GLU A 306 -4.51 -1.08 -3.71
CA GLU A 306 -5.59 -0.83 -2.76
C GLU A 306 -5.45 0.56 -2.11
N TYR A 307 -4.28 0.88 -1.54
CA TYR A 307 -4.11 2.09 -0.73
C TYR A 307 -3.52 3.27 -1.49
N LYS A 308 -2.82 3.02 -2.60
CA LYS A 308 -2.18 4.02 -3.48
C LYS A 308 -1.37 5.08 -2.71
N PRO A 309 -0.50 4.70 -1.76
CA PRO A 309 0.41 5.67 -1.16
C PRO A 309 1.29 6.32 -2.24
N PRO A 310 1.82 7.53 -2.03
CA PRO A 310 2.86 8.09 -2.88
C PRO A 310 4.01 7.09 -3.05
N ILE A 311 4.57 6.97 -4.25
CA ILE A 311 5.56 5.92 -4.58
C ILE A 311 6.83 6.07 -3.71
N GLU A 312 7.20 7.31 -3.39
CA GLU A 312 8.29 7.69 -2.50
C GLU A 312 8.09 7.19 -1.05
N ASP A 313 6.84 7.02 -0.63
CA ASP A 313 6.45 6.59 0.71
C ASP A 313 6.11 5.10 0.79
N LEU A 314 6.06 4.41 -0.36
CA LEU A 314 5.63 3.01 -0.44
C LEU A 314 6.47 2.09 0.46
N GLN A 315 7.79 2.32 0.54
CA GLN A 315 8.65 1.53 1.43
C GLN A 315 8.21 1.64 2.90
N TYR A 316 7.85 2.84 3.35
CA TYR A 316 7.44 3.08 4.73
C TYR A 316 6.07 2.47 4.95
N PHE A 317 5.15 2.66 4.00
CA PHE A 317 3.84 2.04 4.03
C PHE A 317 3.94 0.51 4.21
N LEU A 318 4.76 -0.17 3.39
CA LEU A 318 4.95 -1.63 3.45
C LEU A 318 5.65 -2.10 4.74
N GLU A 319 6.49 -1.27 5.36
CA GLU A 319 7.09 -1.55 6.67
C GLU A 319 6.02 -1.70 7.77
N PHE A 320 4.93 -0.93 7.67
CA PHE A 320 3.79 -1.01 8.59
C PHE A 320 2.82 -2.16 8.31
N GLN A 321 2.94 -2.84 7.15
CA GLN A 321 2.08 -3.96 6.77
C GLN A 321 2.61 -5.32 7.22
N ILE A 322 3.82 -5.36 7.80
CA ILE A 322 4.32 -6.55 8.48
C ILE A 322 3.42 -6.74 9.71
N PRO A 323 2.69 -7.87 9.84
CA PRO A 323 2.10 -8.22 11.12
C PRO A 323 3.23 -8.20 12.13
N ARG A 324 3.18 -7.27 13.09
CA ARG A 324 4.16 -7.23 14.16
C ARG A 324 4.01 -8.52 14.94
N VAL A 325 4.79 -9.53 14.57
CA VAL A 325 4.99 -10.71 15.39
C VAL A 325 5.70 -10.16 16.61
N LEU A 326 4.93 -9.91 17.66
CA LEU A 326 5.46 -9.75 19.00
C LEU A 326 6.00 -11.14 19.34
N GLU A 327 7.26 -11.39 18.97
CA GLU A 327 7.88 -12.69 19.23
C GLU A 327 7.82 -12.94 20.73
N GLN A 328 7.02 -13.94 21.10
CA GLN A 328 6.92 -14.40 22.47
C GLN A 328 8.19 -15.17 22.83
N VAL A 329 8.83 -14.81 23.93
CA VAL A 329 9.98 -15.55 24.45
C VAL A 329 9.47 -16.47 25.55
N THR A 330 9.56 -17.78 25.33
CA THR A 330 9.16 -18.80 26.33
C THR A 330 10.34 -19.73 26.61
N ILE A 331 10.67 -19.93 27.89
CA ILE A 331 11.84 -20.73 28.32
C ILE A 331 11.47 -22.11 28.90
N GLY A 332 10.20 -22.50 28.79
CA GLY A 332 9.67 -23.77 29.30
C GLY A 332 9.67 -23.83 30.82
N ARG A 333 9.92 -25.01 31.40
CA ARG A 333 9.96 -25.24 32.86
C ARG A 333 11.30 -24.80 33.47
N LYS A 334 11.61 -23.52 33.32
CA LYS A 334 12.81 -22.89 33.88
C LYS A 334 12.41 -21.54 34.45
N PRO A 335 12.89 -21.17 35.65
CA PRO A 335 12.57 -19.86 36.21
C PRO A 335 13.31 -18.78 35.42
N VAL A 336 12.63 -17.69 35.11
CA VAL A 336 13.28 -16.45 34.70
C VAL A 336 14.05 -15.89 35.89
N THR A 337 15.35 -15.69 35.72
CA THR A 337 16.25 -15.11 36.73
C THR A 337 16.62 -13.66 36.43
N GLY A 338 16.28 -13.17 35.25
CA GLY A 338 16.39 -11.77 34.91
C GLY A 338 15.67 -11.40 33.63
N LEU A 339 15.30 -10.13 33.51
CA LEU A 339 14.65 -9.57 32.33
C LEU A 339 15.28 -8.21 32.01
N ARG A 340 15.57 -7.98 30.74
CA ARG A 340 16.15 -6.72 30.25
C ARG A 340 15.52 -6.31 28.94
N LEU A 341 15.32 -5.01 28.75
CA LEU A 341 14.97 -4.43 27.47
C LEU A 341 16.22 -3.93 26.75
N SER A 342 16.30 -4.15 25.44
CA SER A 342 17.41 -3.66 24.62
C SER A 342 16.91 -3.07 23.31
N LEU A 343 17.73 -2.20 22.74
CA LEU A 343 17.50 -1.61 21.43
C LEU A 343 18.45 -2.22 20.42
N GLU A 344 17.90 -2.96 19.47
CA GLU A 344 18.64 -3.75 18.50
C GLU A 344 18.51 -3.20 17.07
N GLY A 345 19.37 -3.71 16.19
CA GLY A 345 19.45 -3.36 14.78
C GLY A 345 20.37 -2.17 14.49
N ASN A 346 20.72 -2.01 13.22
CA ASN A 346 21.72 -1.04 12.75
C ASN A 346 21.35 0.42 13.07
N LYS A 347 20.08 0.70 13.37
CA LYS A 347 19.56 2.02 13.75
C LYS A 347 19.01 2.07 15.19
N GLN A 348 19.23 1.02 16.00
CA GLN A 348 18.67 0.89 17.36
C GLN A 348 17.16 1.15 17.42
N ASN A 349 16.44 0.69 16.39
CA ASN A 349 15.01 0.97 16.18
C ASN A 349 14.11 -0.22 16.49
N ARG A 350 14.67 -1.33 17.00
CA ARG A 350 13.92 -2.51 17.41
C ARG A 350 14.02 -2.67 18.92
N LEU A 351 12.88 -2.66 19.61
CA LEU A 351 12.83 -2.99 21.03
C LEU A 351 12.80 -4.53 21.18
N ALA A 352 13.74 -5.08 21.92
CA ALA A 352 13.85 -6.50 22.21
C ALA A 352 13.71 -6.77 23.71
N ILE A 353 13.17 -7.95 24.05
CA ILE A 353 13.14 -8.48 25.42
C ILE A 353 14.20 -9.58 25.51
N HIS A 354 15.13 -9.41 26.45
CA HIS A 354 16.12 -10.41 26.82
C HIS A 354 15.70 -11.06 28.12
N ILE A 355 15.60 -12.38 28.12
CA ILE A 355 15.28 -13.18 29.30
C ILE A 355 16.52 -13.96 29.71
N GLN A 356 16.91 -13.81 30.96
CA GLN A 356 17.94 -14.61 31.61
C GLN A 356 17.28 -15.76 32.35
N HIS A 357 17.84 -16.96 32.21
CA HIS A 357 17.33 -18.15 32.87
C HIS A 357 18.47 -19.10 33.21
N LEU A 358 18.21 -20.01 34.14
CA LEU A 358 19.17 -21.07 34.45
C LEU A 358 19.28 -22.04 33.28
N VAL A 359 20.50 -22.49 32.98
CA VAL A 359 20.75 -23.45 31.89
C VAL A 359 20.04 -24.78 32.16
N SER A 360 19.96 -25.19 33.43
CA SER A 360 19.28 -26.40 33.90
C SER A 360 18.31 -26.09 35.05
N LEU A 361 17.30 -26.94 35.22
CA LEU A 361 16.35 -26.85 36.34
C LEU A 361 17.09 -27.17 37.66
N PRO A 362 17.05 -26.29 38.67
CA PRO A 362 17.66 -26.56 39.98
C PRO A 362 17.20 -27.87 40.58
N LYS A 363 18.12 -28.62 41.20
CA LYS A 363 17.81 -29.92 41.84
C LYS A 363 16.70 -29.80 42.89
N ILE A 364 16.58 -28.67 43.57
CA ILE A 364 15.53 -28.39 44.55
C ILE A 364 14.13 -28.32 43.91
N LEU A 365 14.02 -27.92 42.64
CA LEU A 365 12.76 -27.81 41.91
C LEU A 365 12.42 -29.07 41.09
N GLN A 366 13.38 -29.97 40.88
CA GLN A 366 13.15 -31.20 40.10
C GLN A 366 12.00 -32.06 40.65
N PRO A 367 11.87 -32.32 41.96
CA PRO A 367 10.78 -33.13 42.50
C PRO A 367 9.38 -32.53 42.34
N HIS A 368 9.29 -31.23 42.00
CA HIS A 368 8.05 -30.45 41.91
C HIS A 368 7.74 -29.95 40.50
N TRP A 369 8.75 -29.89 39.63
CA TRP A 369 8.68 -29.15 38.36
C TRP A 369 9.41 -29.81 37.19
N ASP A 370 9.94 -31.02 37.36
CA ASP A 370 10.49 -31.79 36.25
C ASP A 370 9.41 -32.16 35.21
N THR A 371 9.81 -32.45 33.99
CA THR A 371 8.99 -32.67 32.78
C THR A 371 7.81 -33.61 33.00
N HIS A 372 7.96 -34.63 33.85
CA HIS A 372 6.94 -35.63 34.14
C HIS A 372 5.84 -35.16 35.10
N MET A 373 6.02 -34.02 35.78
CA MET A 373 5.02 -33.47 36.70
C MET A 373 3.88 -32.76 35.96
N ALA A 374 2.64 -33.00 36.38
CA ALA A 374 1.48 -32.30 35.85
C ALA A 374 1.29 -30.96 36.59
N ILE A 375 1.48 -29.85 35.86
CA ILE A 375 1.43 -28.48 36.43
C ILE A 375 0.36 -27.59 35.79
N GLY A 376 -0.43 -28.13 34.86
CA GLY A 376 -1.37 -27.33 34.05
C GLY A 376 -0.69 -26.54 32.93
N ALA A 377 -1.50 -25.83 32.14
CA ALA A 377 -1.00 -24.98 31.04
C ALA A 377 -0.53 -23.62 31.60
N PRO A 378 0.61 -23.09 31.11
CA PRO A 378 1.07 -21.78 31.52
C PRO A 378 0.12 -20.68 30.99
N LYS A 379 -0.04 -19.59 31.74
CA LYS A 379 -1.00 -18.52 31.44
C LYS A 379 -0.30 -17.20 31.17
N TRP A 380 -0.63 -16.56 30.05
CA TRP A 380 -0.20 -15.20 29.78
C TRP A 380 -1.02 -14.21 30.59
N GLN A 381 -0.35 -13.30 31.29
CA GLN A 381 -0.98 -12.21 32.02
C GLN A 381 -0.33 -10.88 31.62
N GLY A 382 -1.18 -9.88 31.40
CA GLY A 382 -0.76 -8.48 31.26
C GLY A 382 -1.36 -7.67 32.41
N PRO A 383 -1.17 -6.35 32.41
CA PRO A 383 -1.73 -5.52 33.47
C PRO A 383 -3.27 -5.56 33.46
N GLU A 384 -3.87 -5.70 34.63
CA GLU A 384 -5.32 -5.85 34.79
C GLU A 384 -6.05 -4.51 34.59
N GLU A 385 -5.41 -3.39 34.95
CA GLU A 385 -5.96 -2.04 34.85
C GLU A 385 -5.46 -1.33 33.58
N GLN A 386 -6.40 -0.89 32.74
CA GLN A 386 -6.13 0.06 31.64
C GLN A 386 -6.28 1.51 32.12
N ASP A 387 -5.87 1.80 33.36
CA ASP A 387 -5.99 3.13 33.92
C ASP A 387 -4.84 4.03 33.43
N SER A 388 -5.21 5.20 32.94
CA SER A 388 -4.32 6.25 32.45
C SER A 388 -3.21 6.67 33.43
N ARG A 389 -3.39 6.47 34.74
CA ARG A 389 -2.37 6.75 35.78
C ARG A 389 -1.10 5.91 35.63
N TRP A 390 -1.17 4.75 34.97
CA TRP A 390 -0.02 3.89 34.69
C TRP A 390 0.56 4.12 33.28
N PHE A 391 0.09 5.13 32.55
CA PHE A 391 0.51 5.38 31.18
C PHE A 391 1.54 6.49 31.12
N GLU A 392 2.76 6.14 30.75
CA GLU A 392 3.82 7.10 30.54
C GLU A 392 3.90 7.50 29.07
N PRO A 393 3.88 8.80 28.75
CA PRO A 393 3.90 9.26 27.36
C PRO A 393 5.26 9.00 26.71
N ILE A 394 5.24 8.49 25.48
CA ILE A 394 6.45 8.25 24.69
C ILE A 394 6.40 9.00 23.36
N LYS A 395 7.53 9.53 22.93
CA LYS A 395 7.65 10.27 21.66
C LYS A 395 7.93 9.32 20.48
N TRP A 396 7.03 8.38 20.23
CA TRP A 396 7.14 7.40 19.13
C TRP A 396 6.09 7.66 18.05
N LYS A 397 6.41 7.34 16.79
CA LYS A 397 5.48 7.53 15.67
C LYS A 397 4.23 6.64 15.76
N ASN A 398 4.35 5.47 16.40
CA ASN A 398 3.31 4.44 16.37
C ASN A 398 2.66 4.16 17.72
N PHE A 399 3.22 4.69 18.81
CA PHE A 399 2.75 4.48 20.17
C PHE A 399 2.76 5.81 20.89
N SER A 400 1.68 6.09 21.58
CA SER A 400 1.51 7.33 22.31
C SER A 400 2.00 7.22 23.76
N HIS A 401 1.86 6.03 24.35
CA HIS A 401 2.21 5.75 25.74
C HIS A 401 2.79 4.33 25.89
N VAL A 402 3.47 4.10 27.00
CA VAL A 402 3.82 2.77 27.52
C VAL A 402 3.12 2.56 28.87
N SER A 403 2.62 1.36 29.11
CA SER A 403 2.05 0.99 30.40
C SER A 403 3.14 0.54 31.36
N THR A 404 3.22 1.18 32.53
CA THR A 404 4.09 0.80 33.66
C THR A 404 3.34 0.08 34.77
N ALA A 405 2.07 -0.26 34.55
CA ALA A 405 1.25 -1.01 35.49
C ALA A 405 1.91 -2.36 35.85
N PRO A 406 1.90 -2.74 37.15
CA PRO A 406 2.47 -4.00 37.61
C PRO A 406 1.72 -5.19 37.00
N ILE A 407 2.45 -6.28 36.78
CA ILE A 407 1.91 -7.55 36.28
C ILE A 407 2.10 -8.60 37.38
N GLU A 408 0.99 -8.99 37.99
CA GLU A 408 0.96 -9.93 39.10
C GLU A 408 0.03 -11.10 38.81
N HIS A 409 0.30 -12.25 39.45
CA HIS A 409 -0.57 -13.42 39.37
C HIS A 409 -1.39 -13.56 40.66
N THR A 410 -2.62 -13.03 40.66
CA THR A 410 -3.58 -13.10 41.78
C THR A 410 -4.60 -14.22 41.55
N GLU A 411 -4.26 -15.47 41.89
CA GLU A 411 -5.26 -16.55 42.03
C GLU A 411 -5.58 -16.79 43.51
N THR A 412 -6.78 -16.40 43.94
CA THR A 412 -7.37 -16.70 45.25
C THR A 412 -8.22 -17.96 45.18
N TYR A 413 -7.59 -19.14 45.23
CA TYR A 413 -8.30 -20.40 45.48
C TYR A 413 -7.89 -20.97 46.83
N ILE A 414 -8.85 -20.98 47.76
CA ILE A 414 -8.77 -21.73 49.02
C ILE A 414 -9.18 -23.18 48.69
N GLY A 415 -8.20 -24.07 48.60
CA GLY A 415 -8.38 -25.52 48.44
C GLY A 415 -7.10 -26.24 48.01
N ASP A 416 -6.93 -27.48 48.48
CA ASP A 416 -5.81 -28.47 48.49
C ASP A 416 -4.80 -28.58 47.30
N LEU A 417 -4.66 -27.60 46.40
CA LEU A 417 -3.65 -27.56 45.34
C LEU A 417 -2.66 -26.41 45.57
N SER A 418 -1.99 -26.41 46.74
CA SER A 418 -0.94 -25.45 47.08
C SER A 418 0.16 -25.47 46.01
N GLY A 419 0.47 -24.30 45.46
CA GLY A 419 1.49 -24.15 44.45
C GLY A 419 1.59 -22.70 44.01
N VAL A 420 2.77 -22.32 43.58
CA VAL A 420 3.09 -20.93 43.22
C VAL A 420 3.20 -20.78 41.73
N HIS A 421 2.96 -19.58 41.23
CA HIS A 421 3.22 -19.27 39.84
C HIS A 421 4.54 -18.54 39.73
N ILE A 422 5.33 -18.81 38.70
CA ILE A 422 6.58 -18.10 38.42
C ILE A 422 6.67 -17.76 36.94
N VAL A 423 7.43 -16.71 36.64
CA VAL A 423 7.59 -16.23 35.27
C VAL A 423 8.47 -17.20 34.48
N THR A 424 7.99 -17.60 33.30
CA THR A 424 8.66 -18.51 32.35
C THR A 424 8.67 -17.97 30.92
N GLY A 425 8.31 -16.71 30.74
CA GLY A 425 8.31 -16.06 29.45
C GLY A 425 7.81 -14.63 29.52
N ALA A 426 8.06 -13.89 28.45
CA ALA A 426 7.62 -12.51 28.30
C ALA A 426 7.31 -12.21 26.83
N GLN A 427 6.37 -11.31 26.61
CA GLN A 427 6.05 -10.76 25.29
C GLN A 427 5.56 -9.32 25.45
N PHE A 428 5.63 -8.55 24.37
CA PHE A 428 4.94 -7.27 24.33
C PHE A 428 3.48 -7.46 23.89
N GLY A 429 2.61 -6.59 24.37
CA GLY A 429 1.23 -6.44 23.93
C GLY A 429 0.96 -5.00 23.50
N VAL A 430 -0.10 -4.83 22.70
CA VAL A 430 -0.54 -3.51 22.26
C VAL A 430 -2.01 -3.36 22.62
N TRP A 431 -2.35 -2.25 23.29
CA TRP A 431 -3.72 -1.80 23.44
C TRP A 431 -4.02 -0.71 22.42
N ASP A 432 -5.05 -0.92 21.62
CA ASP A 432 -5.48 0.01 20.58
C ASP A 432 -6.65 0.86 21.07
N PHE A 433 -6.43 2.17 21.17
CA PHE A 433 -7.44 3.17 21.53
C PHE A 433 -7.74 4.11 20.33
N GLY A 434 -7.73 3.56 19.11
CA GLY A 434 -7.96 4.32 17.88
C GLY A 434 -6.73 5.13 17.45
N ALA A 435 -6.78 6.46 17.59
CA ALA A 435 -5.68 7.35 17.19
C ALA A 435 -4.43 7.26 18.10
N ARG A 436 -4.51 6.47 19.17
CA ARG A 436 -3.48 6.26 20.17
C ARG A 436 -3.38 4.78 20.49
N SER A 437 -2.17 4.24 20.46
CA SER A 437 -1.88 2.91 20.96
C SER A 437 -0.96 3.00 22.19
N VAL A 438 -1.07 2.00 23.05
CA VAL A 438 -0.27 1.86 24.28
C VAL A 438 0.47 0.53 24.22
N LEU A 439 1.79 0.58 24.36
CA LEU A 439 2.63 -0.61 24.47
C LEU A 439 2.58 -1.11 25.92
N HIS A 440 2.43 -2.41 26.13
CA HIS A 440 2.46 -2.98 27.48
C HIS A 440 3.23 -4.31 27.50
N LEU A 441 3.76 -4.70 28.65
CA LEU A 441 4.39 -6.00 28.83
C LEU A 441 3.32 -7.06 29.16
N LYS A 442 3.58 -8.31 28.78
CA LYS A 442 2.84 -9.49 29.24
C LYS A 442 3.85 -10.54 29.68
N LEU A 443 3.60 -11.19 30.81
CA LEU A 443 4.42 -12.25 31.37
C LEU A 443 3.69 -13.59 31.28
N LEU A 444 4.44 -14.66 31.03
CA LEU A 444 3.94 -16.02 31.04
C LEU A 444 4.20 -16.64 32.41
N PHE A 445 3.13 -17.05 33.09
CA PHE A 445 3.20 -17.67 34.41
C PHE A 445 2.98 -19.18 34.33
N SER A 446 3.87 -19.94 34.97
CA SER A 446 3.79 -21.39 35.12
C SER A 446 3.65 -21.79 36.57
N LYS A 447 2.79 -22.78 36.87
CA LYS A 447 2.61 -23.30 38.24
C LYS A 447 3.79 -24.20 38.66
N VAL A 448 4.17 -24.09 39.92
CA VAL A 448 5.11 -24.94 40.66
C VAL A 448 4.37 -25.48 41.89
N PRO A 449 3.84 -26.71 41.82
CA PRO A 449 3.12 -27.34 42.92
C PRO A 449 3.99 -27.56 44.16
N GLY A 450 3.40 -27.49 45.36
CA GLY A 450 4.08 -27.84 46.62
C GLY A 450 5.13 -26.83 47.10
N CYS A 451 5.26 -25.67 46.43
CA CYS A 451 6.10 -24.57 46.86
C CYS A 451 5.24 -23.37 47.28
N THR A 452 5.78 -22.48 48.12
CA THR A 452 5.15 -21.23 48.56
C THR A 452 6.01 -20.02 48.16
N ILE A 453 5.37 -18.91 47.75
CA ILE A 453 6.06 -17.65 47.50
C ILE A 453 6.14 -17.01 48.84
N ARG A 454 7.35 -16.71 49.22
CA ARG A 454 7.59 -16.21 50.55
C ARG A 454 7.92 -14.69 50.44
N ARG A 455 8.33 -14.15 49.26
CA ARG A 455 8.57 -12.72 48.89
C ARG A 455 8.58 -12.58 47.36
N SER A 456 7.98 -11.51 46.87
CA SER A 456 7.70 -11.23 45.45
C SER A 456 8.22 -9.83 45.08
N VAL A 457 9.51 -9.56 45.26
CA VAL A 457 10.13 -8.25 44.99
C VAL A 457 11.53 -8.41 44.37
N TRP A 458 11.84 -7.65 43.32
CA TRP A 458 13.20 -7.52 42.76
C TRP A 458 13.96 -6.39 43.48
N ASP A 459 15.11 -6.67 44.10
CA ASP A 459 15.89 -5.64 44.80
C ASP A 459 16.87 -4.95 43.84
N HIS A 460 16.41 -4.10 42.91
CA HIS A 460 17.24 -3.10 42.23
C HIS A 460 16.34 -1.97 41.69
N SER A 461 16.29 -0.82 42.38
CA SER A 461 15.79 0.44 41.81
C SER A 461 16.98 1.20 41.19
N PRO A 462 16.90 1.73 39.96
CA PRO A 462 17.94 2.60 39.43
C PRO A 462 18.05 3.85 40.32
N ALA A 463 19.25 4.07 40.86
CA ALA A 463 19.53 5.20 41.73
C ALA A 463 19.09 6.54 41.12
N ASN A 464 18.39 7.35 41.92
CA ASN A 464 18.10 8.76 41.70
C ASN A 464 19.11 9.45 40.78
N LEU A 465 18.71 9.68 39.52
CA LEU A 465 19.43 10.54 38.61
C LEU A 465 19.21 11.98 39.09
N GLN A 466 20.12 12.43 39.96
CA GLN A 466 20.28 13.85 40.29
C GLN A 466 20.30 14.65 38.99
N ARG A 467 19.42 15.66 38.92
CA ARG A 467 19.49 16.77 37.97
C ARG A 467 20.94 17.28 37.92
N LEU A 468 21.68 16.92 36.87
CA LEU A 468 22.95 17.55 36.56
C LEU A 468 22.88 18.17 35.18
N GLY A 469 22.88 19.50 35.17
CA GLY A 469 23.42 20.35 34.12
C GLY A 469 22.73 20.33 32.76
N GLU A 470 21.97 21.40 32.47
CA GLU A 470 21.84 21.88 31.09
C GLU A 470 23.24 22.21 30.56
N ASP A 471 23.72 21.48 29.56
CA ASP A 471 24.83 21.93 28.74
C ASP A 471 24.43 21.91 27.27
N LYS A 472 24.49 23.11 26.67
CA LYS A 472 24.22 23.36 25.25
C LYS A 472 25.41 22.86 24.44
N GLY A 473 25.18 21.87 23.57
CA GLY A 473 26.14 21.42 22.57
C GLY A 473 25.44 20.86 21.35
N ASP A 474 25.43 21.64 20.26
CA ASP A 474 24.97 21.24 18.94
C ASP A 474 25.93 20.20 18.34
N SER A 475 25.46 18.95 18.15
CA SER A 475 26.01 18.05 17.12
C SER A 475 24.95 17.05 16.68
N SER A 476 24.60 17.12 15.39
CA SER A 476 23.58 16.33 14.73
C SER A 476 24.09 14.91 14.41
N SER A 477 23.86 13.99 15.35
CA SER A 477 23.80 12.56 15.05
C SER A 477 22.44 12.02 15.52
N GLN A 478 21.64 11.47 14.61
CA GLN A 478 20.33 10.89 14.91
C GLN A 478 20.45 9.50 15.62
N SER A 479 21.46 9.32 16.47
CA SER A 479 21.56 8.15 17.35
C SER A 479 20.92 8.47 18.71
N GLY A 480 19.79 7.84 19.01
CA GLY A 480 19.33 7.66 20.39
C GLY A 480 18.15 8.51 20.87
N LYS A 481 17.05 8.63 20.11
CA LYS A 481 15.75 9.05 20.72
C LYS A 481 15.17 7.96 21.65
N LEU A 482 15.42 6.69 21.34
CA LEU A 482 14.95 5.53 22.11
C LEU A 482 15.81 5.29 23.36
N ALA A 483 17.11 5.51 23.28
CA ALA A 483 18.06 5.29 24.38
C ALA A 483 17.83 6.21 25.60
N LYS A 484 17.09 7.32 25.43
CA LYS A 484 16.71 8.23 26.52
C LYS A 484 15.46 7.79 27.30
N ILE A 485 14.75 6.78 26.81
CA ILE A 485 13.40 6.40 27.29
C ILE A 485 13.38 4.93 27.73
N VAL A 486 14.20 4.07 27.11
CA VAL A 486 14.31 2.66 27.49
C VAL A 486 15.35 2.52 28.59
N ASP A 487 14.91 2.16 29.78
CA ASP A 487 15.81 1.68 30.81
C ASP A 487 16.41 0.34 30.37
N MET A 488 17.73 0.34 30.19
CA MET A 488 18.52 -0.82 29.79
C MET A 488 19.19 -1.49 31.00
N THR A 489 18.86 -1.08 32.23
CA THR A 489 19.34 -1.75 33.44
C THR A 489 18.89 -3.21 33.44
N GLU A 490 19.79 -4.07 33.90
CA GLU A 490 19.51 -5.49 34.04
C GLU A 490 18.90 -5.72 35.41
N MET A 491 17.67 -6.24 35.44
CA MET A 491 17.13 -6.83 36.66
C MET A 491 17.57 -8.28 36.69
N SER A 492 18.60 -8.61 37.49
CA SER A 492 19.08 -9.98 37.69
C SER A 492 19.31 -10.27 39.17
N LYS A 493 19.00 -11.51 39.57
CA LYS A 493 19.42 -12.09 40.86
C LYS A 493 19.74 -13.56 40.65
N GLY A 494 20.94 -13.97 41.06
CA GLY A 494 21.45 -15.31 40.82
C GLY A 494 21.72 -16.10 42.10
N PRO A 495 21.97 -17.42 42.00
CA PRO A 495 22.35 -18.26 43.14
C PRO A 495 23.71 -17.88 43.77
N GLN A 496 24.44 -16.93 43.18
CA GLN A 496 25.74 -16.42 43.65
C GLN A 496 25.60 -15.23 44.63
N ASP A 497 24.44 -14.58 44.66
CA ASP A 497 24.17 -13.45 45.55
C ASP A 497 23.78 -13.99 46.93
N VAL A 498 24.41 -13.52 48.01
CA VAL A 498 24.19 -14.07 49.35
C VAL A 498 23.00 -13.39 50.04
N PRO A 499 22.06 -14.15 50.64
CA PRO A 499 21.96 -15.61 50.62
C PRO A 499 21.51 -16.13 49.24
N GLY A 500 22.05 -17.27 48.78
CA GLY A 500 21.75 -17.81 47.44
C GLY A 500 20.25 -17.99 47.22
N HIS A 501 19.65 -17.14 46.39
CA HIS A 501 18.20 -17.07 46.18
C HIS A 501 17.82 -17.39 44.73
N CYS A 502 16.63 -17.97 44.52
CA CYS A 502 16.01 -18.18 43.21
C CYS A 502 14.53 -17.80 43.31
N VAL A 503 14.14 -16.57 42.94
CA VAL A 503 12.72 -16.17 42.88
C VAL A 503 12.51 -15.07 41.84
N GLY A 504 11.41 -15.13 41.09
CA GLY A 504 10.90 -14.04 40.27
C GLY A 504 9.37 -13.99 40.29
N HIS A 505 8.81 -12.99 40.96
CA HIS A 505 7.40 -12.60 40.87
C HIS A 505 7.29 -11.10 41.18
N GLY A 506 6.49 -10.38 40.39
CA GLY A 506 6.17 -8.95 40.52
C GLY A 506 7.30 -7.99 40.11
N SER A 507 7.06 -7.08 39.15
CA SER A 507 7.90 -5.90 38.91
C SER A 507 7.11 -4.64 39.29
N GLU A 508 7.58 -3.88 40.27
CA GLU A 508 6.98 -2.63 40.75
C GLU A 508 8.03 -1.52 40.76
N ALA A 509 7.63 -0.29 40.39
CA ALA A 509 8.48 0.90 40.43
C ALA A 509 8.14 1.77 41.67
N GLU A 510 9.00 1.65 42.69
CA GLU A 510 9.18 2.45 43.92
C GLU A 510 8.03 2.66 44.94
N SER A 511 8.25 2.20 46.19
CA SER A 511 8.17 2.99 47.46
C SER A 511 8.57 2.15 48.70
N GLU A 512 8.90 2.84 49.80
CA GLU A 512 9.75 2.51 50.95
C GLU A 512 9.43 1.30 51.85
N SER A 513 10.54 0.71 52.32
CA SER A 513 10.84 0.20 53.68
C SER A 513 10.38 -1.21 54.13
N ALA A 514 11.39 -1.91 54.70
CA ALA A 514 11.38 -3.02 55.67
C ALA A 514 11.48 -4.51 55.18
N HIS A 515 12.67 -5.08 55.48
CA HIS A 515 13.08 -6.45 55.93
C HIS A 515 12.43 -7.78 55.43
N GLY A 516 13.28 -8.66 54.84
CA GLY A 516 13.36 -10.16 54.94
C GLY A 516 12.29 -11.04 54.23
N LEU A 517 12.37 -12.37 54.01
CA LEU A 517 13.37 -13.47 53.92
C LEU A 517 12.62 -14.81 53.66
N LEU A 518 13.14 -15.79 52.88
CA LEU A 518 12.42 -17.04 52.52
C LEU A 518 13.16 -18.34 52.91
N GLU A 519 12.46 -19.30 53.54
CA GLU A 519 12.85 -20.70 53.86
C GLU A 519 11.67 -21.67 53.61
N GLU A 520 11.82 -22.95 53.96
CA GLU A 520 10.88 -24.08 53.75
C GLU A 520 9.39 -23.82 54.03
#